data_AF-A0A6J6XSN7-F1
#
_entry.id   AF-A0A6J6XSN7-F1
#
_cell.length_a   1.000
_cell.length_b   1.000
_cell.length_c   1.000
_cell.angle_alpha   90.00
_cell.angle_beta   90.00
_cell.angle_gamma   90.00
#
_symmetry.space_group_name_H-M   'P 1'
#
loop_
_entity.id
_entity.type
_entity.pdbx_description
1 polymer ?
#
loop_
_entity_poly.entity_id
_entity_poly.type
_entity_poly.pdbx_seq_one_letter_code
_entity_poly.pdbx_strand_id
1 'polypeptide(L)'
;MYVEGVAPLAEHYPKMVMPMLLINSVQDHVVEPTQSDFLVQHYAGKIERVMLEKSFHVATQDVEKETVMSRSVTFARQVLGA
;
A
#
# COMPACT_ATOMS: atom_id res chain seq x y z
N MET A 1 20.20 -2.29 -8.96
CA MET A 1 20.68 -1.02 -8.39
C MET A 1 19.57 -0.18 -7.72
N TYR A 2 18.29 -0.58 -7.72
CA TYR A 2 17.21 0.15 -6.99
C TYR A 2 16.69 -0.55 -5.72
N VAL A 3 17.09 -1.80 -5.47
CA VAL A 3 16.53 -2.63 -4.39
C VAL A 3 17.19 -2.36 -3.02
N GLU A 4 18.43 -1.84 -3.02
CA GLU A 4 19.22 -1.73 -1.78
C GLU A 4 18.71 -0.67 -0.80
N GLY A 5 18.01 0.37 -1.28
CA GLY A 5 17.56 1.46 -0.41
C GLY A 5 16.35 1.10 0.47
N VAL A 6 15.43 0.29 -0.04
CA VAL A 6 14.19 -0.10 0.66
C VAL A 6 14.26 -1.49 1.28
N ALA A 7 15.16 -2.37 0.82
CA ALA A 7 15.28 -3.72 1.38
C ALA A 7 15.47 -3.76 2.92
N PRO A 8 16.28 -2.87 3.55
CA PRO A 8 16.41 -2.85 5.01
C PRO A 8 15.11 -2.49 5.76
N LEU A 9 14.14 -1.87 5.09
CA LEU A 9 12.85 -1.53 5.71
C LEU A 9 12.05 -2.79 6.06
N ALA A 10 12.22 -3.88 5.30
CA ALA A 10 11.53 -5.15 5.54
C ALA A 10 11.81 -5.71 6.95
N GLU A 11 13.03 -5.53 7.45
CA GLU A 11 13.43 -5.95 8.81
C GLU A 11 12.66 -5.20 9.91
N HIS A 12 12.06 -4.05 9.56
CA HIS A 12 11.33 -3.20 10.48
C HIS A 12 9.82 -3.42 10.47
N TYR A 13 9.24 -4.04 9.43
CA TYR A 13 7.79 -4.27 9.34
C TYR A 13 7.19 -4.95 10.58
N PRO A 14 7.83 -5.96 11.22
CA PRO A 14 7.29 -6.59 12.42
C PRO A 14 7.26 -5.68 13.67
N LYS A 15 7.85 -4.48 13.60
CA LYS A 15 7.86 -3.48 14.68
C LYS A 15 6.94 -2.28 14.38
N MET A 16 6.39 -2.20 13.17
CA MET A 16 5.52 -1.10 12.76
C MET A 16 4.09 -1.39 13.19
N VAL A 17 3.56 -0.57 14.10
CA VAL A 17 2.25 -0.78 14.75
C VAL A 17 1.20 0.27 14.41
N MET A 18 1.57 1.30 13.65
CA MET A 18 0.63 2.32 13.17
C MET A 18 -0.41 1.69 12.21
N PRO A 19 -1.63 2.25 12.12
CA PRO A 19 -2.57 1.84 11.09
C PRO A 19 -1.97 2.11 9.69
N MET A 20 -2.14 1.16 8.78
CA MET A 20 -1.70 1.27 7.38
C MET A 20 -2.87 1.05 6.43
N LEU A 21 -2.99 1.96 5.45
CA LEU A 21 -3.76 1.74 4.23
C LEU A 21 -2.79 1.31 3.13
N LEU A 22 -2.94 0.08 2.64
CA LEU A 22 -2.17 -0.44 1.51
C LEU A 22 -3.06 -0.49 0.26
N ILE A 23 -2.72 0.32 -0.73
CA ILE A 23 -3.37 0.33 -2.04
C ILE A 23 -2.38 -0.18 -3.07
N ASN A 24 -2.70 -1.27 -3.76
CA ASN A 24 -1.87 -1.80 -4.82
C ASN A 24 -2.73 -2.29 -5.99
N SER A 25 -2.19 -2.22 -7.20
CA SER A 25 -2.83 -2.76 -8.39
C SER A 25 -2.70 -4.28 -8.44
N VAL A 26 -3.73 -4.95 -8.97
CA VAL A 26 -3.67 -6.39 -9.25
C VAL A 26 -2.72 -6.67 -10.40
N GLN A 27 -2.70 -5.77 -11.39
CA GLN A 27 -1.76 -5.79 -12.50
C GLN A 27 -0.75 -4.67 -12.31
N ASP A 28 0.45 -4.98 -11.84
CA ASP A 28 1.54 -4.01 -11.74
C ASP A 28 2.80 -4.61 -12.38
N HIS A 29 3.20 -4.04 -13.51
CA HIS A 29 4.33 -4.53 -14.32
C HIS A 29 5.69 -3.98 -13.85
N VAL A 30 5.71 -3.12 -12.84
CA VAL A 30 6.92 -2.47 -12.30
C VAL A 30 7.24 -3.01 -10.92
N VAL A 31 6.22 -3.19 -10.08
CA VAL A 31 6.32 -3.72 -8.72
C VAL A 31 5.37 -4.92 -8.61
N GLU A 32 5.94 -6.11 -8.46
CA GLU A 32 5.15 -7.33 -8.38
C GLU A 32 4.16 -7.31 -7.18
N PRO A 33 2.89 -7.71 -7.36
CA PRO A 33 1.91 -7.75 -6.26
C PRO A 33 2.35 -8.59 -5.05
N THR A 34 3.23 -9.58 -5.27
CA THR A 34 3.83 -10.40 -4.20
C THR A 34 4.65 -9.59 -3.19
N GLN A 35 5.18 -8.42 -3.58
CA GLN A 35 5.85 -7.53 -2.64
C GLN A 35 4.86 -6.90 -1.65
N SER A 36 3.64 -6.59 -2.10
CA SER A 36 2.56 -6.12 -1.21
C SER A 36 2.07 -7.25 -0.29
N ASP A 37 1.99 -8.48 -0.79
CA ASP A 37 1.67 -9.65 0.05
C ASP A 37 2.73 -9.90 1.13
N PHE A 38 4.01 -9.78 0.77
CA PHE A 38 5.11 -9.86 1.72
C PHE A 38 5.00 -8.81 2.81
N LEU A 39 4.71 -7.55 2.47
CA LEU A 39 4.48 -6.49 3.45
C LEU A 39 3.32 -6.86 4.40
N VAL A 40 2.17 -7.28 3.87
CA VAL A 40 0.99 -7.64 4.69
C VAL A 40 1.29 -8.77 5.68
N GLN A 41 2.07 -9.77 5.26
CA GLN A 41 2.42 -10.92 6.13
C GLN A 41 3.34 -10.55 7.29
N HIS A 42 4.16 -9.49 7.14
CA HIS A 42 5.19 -9.15 8.10
C HIS A 42 4.87 -7.89 8.92
N TYR A 43 3.85 -7.14 8.56
CA TYR A 43 3.47 -5.89 9.23
C TYR A 43 2.70 -6.15 10.53
N ALA A 44 3.12 -5.53 11.64
CA ALA A 44 2.51 -5.79 12.95
C ALA A 44 1.25 -4.95 13.26
N GLY A 45 1.07 -3.83 12.56
CA GLY A 45 -0.04 -2.90 12.76
C GLY A 45 -1.34 -3.36 12.09
N LYS A 46 -2.40 -2.56 12.29
CA LYS A 46 -3.67 -2.79 11.60
C LYS A 46 -3.53 -2.43 10.12
N ILE A 47 -4.08 -3.29 9.26
CA ILE A 47 -3.98 -3.14 7.80
C ILE A 47 -5.38 -3.03 7.21
N GLU A 48 -5.59 -2.00 6.40
CA GLU A 48 -6.67 -1.91 5.45
C GLU A 48 -6.09 -2.06 4.04
N ARG A 49 -6.59 -3.01 3.26
CA ARG A 49 -6.08 -3.30 1.91
C ARG A 49 -7.09 -2.95 0.84
N VAL A 50 -6.61 -2.34 -0.24
CA VAL A 50 -7.38 -2.00 -1.44
C VAL A 50 -6.65 -2.52 -2.67
N MET A 51 -7.32 -3.40 -3.40
CA MET A 51 -6.82 -3.91 -4.68
C MET A 51 -7.46 -3.10 -5.80
N LEU A 52 -6.64 -2.55 -6.70
CA LEU A 52 -7.09 -1.84 -7.89
C LEU A 52 -7.12 -2.82 -9.07
N GLU A 53 -8.31 -3.09 -9.60
CA GLU A 53 -8.54 -4.13 -10.61
C GLU A 53 -8.29 -3.63 -12.04
N LYS A 54 -8.33 -2.31 -12.23
CA LYS A 54 -8.36 -1.65 -13.55
C LYS A 54 -7.21 -0.67 -13.78
N SER A 55 -6.32 -0.53 -12.79
CA SER A 55 -5.18 0.38 -12.84
C SER A 55 -3.87 -0.39 -12.86
N PHE A 56 -2.82 0.21 -13.42
CA PHE A 56 -1.46 -0.32 -13.39
C PHE A 56 -0.61 0.39 -12.33
N HIS A 57 0.72 0.37 -12.49
CA HIS A 57 1.67 0.90 -11.51
C HIS A 57 1.43 2.37 -11.14
N VAL A 58 1.16 3.21 -12.14
CA VAL A 58 0.97 4.66 -11.94
C VAL A 58 -0.49 4.97 -11.53
N ALA A 59 -0.99 4.22 -10.54
CA ALA A 59 -2.39 4.19 -10.12
C ALA A 59 -2.96 5.56 -9.70
N THR A 60 -2.11 6.47 -9.22
CA THR A 60 -2.51 7.85 -8.85
C THR A 60 -2.87 8.72 -10.05
N GLN A 61 -2.54 8.29 -11.27
CA GLN A 61 -2.88 8.97 -12.52
C GLN A 61 -3.76 8.11 -13.44
N ASP A 62 -4.14 6.92 -12.99
CA ASP A 62 -4.85 5.93 -13.80
C ASP A 62 -6.37 5.99 -13.59
N VAL A 63 -7.11 5.01 -14.13
CA VAL A 63 -8.59 5.02 -14.16
C VAL A 63 -9.22 5.02 -12.78
N GLU A 64 -8.55 4.44 -11.77
CA GLU A 64 -9.05 4.38 -10.38
C GLU A 64 -8.39 5.43 -9.46
N LYS A 65 -7.78 6.49 -10.00
CA LYS A 65 -7.17 7.58 -9.22
C LYS A 65 -8.11 8.19 -8.17
N GLU A 66 -9.40 8.30 -8.47
CA GLU A 66 -10.41 8.81 -7.53
C GLU A 66 -10.62 7.84 -6.36
N THR A 67 -10.52 6.53 -6.60
CA THR A 67 -10.52 5.51 -5.54
C THR A 67 -9.30 5.69 -4.65
N VAL A 68 -8.11 5.86 -5.24
CA VAL A 68 -6.87 6.09 -4.47
C VAL A 68 -7.00 7.33 -3.57
N MET A 69 -7.48 8.44 -4.14
CA MET A 69 -7.65 9.72 -3.43
C MET A 69 -8.70 9.62 -2.32
N SER A 70 -9.91 9.13 -2.64
CA SER A 70 -11.02 9.04 -1.68
C SER A 70 -10.73 8.08 -0.53
N ARG A 71 -10.07 6.93 -0.79
CA ARG A 71 -9.68 5.98 0.25
C ARG A 71 -8.61 6.55 1.17
N SER A 72 -7.62 7.25 0.61
CA SER A 72 -6.57 7.91 1.40
C SER A 72 -7.14 8.96 2.36
N VAL A 73 -8.05 9.82 1.87
CA VAL A 73 -8.70 10.85 2.71
C VAL A 73 -9.61 10.21 3.76
N THR A 74 -10.40 9.20 3.38
CA THR A 74 -11.29 8.49 4.30
C THR A 74 -10.51 7.83 5.43
N PHE A 75 -9.42 7.14 5.10
CA PHE A 75 -8.56 6.49 6.07
C PHE A 75 -7.92 7.50 7.03
N ALA A 76 -7.41 8.62 6.51
CA ALA A 76 -6.83 9.67 7.35
C ALA A 76 -7.85 10.22 8.35
N ARG A 77 -9.10 10.49 7.91
CA ARG A 77 -10.19 10.92 8.79
C ARG A 77 -10.51 9.90 9.88
N GLN A 78 -10.62 8.62 9.50
CA GLN A 78 -10.87 7.52 10.44
C GLN A 78 -9.78 7.40 11.51
N VAL A 79 -8.51 7.51 11.11
CA VAL A 79 -7.37 7.44 12.05
C VAL A 79 -7.34 8.66 12.98
N LEU A 80 -7.70 9.84 12.48
CA LEU A 80 -7.73 11.08 13.27
C LEU A 80 -9.00 11.24 14.11
N GLY A 81 -10.02 10.40 13.92
CA GLY A 81 -11.32 10.52 14.58
C GLY A 81 -12.11 11.76 14.15
N ALA A 82 -11.89 12.23 12.91
CA ALA A 82 -12.48 13.43 12.32
C ALA A 82 -13.61 13.14 11.32
#